data_AF-A0A6B2V9S8-F1
#
_entry.id   AF-A0A6B2V9S8-F1
#
_cell.length_a   1.000
_cell.length_b   1.000
_cell.length_c   1.000
_cell.angle_alpha   90.00
_cell.angle_beta   90.00
_cell.angle_gamma   90.00
#
_symmetry.space_group_name_H-M   'P 1'
#
loop_
_entity.id
_entity.type
_entity.pdbx_description
1 polymer ?
#
loop_
_entity_poly.entity_id
_entity_poly.type
_entity_poly.pdbx_seq_one_letter_code
_entity_poly.pdbx_strand_id
1 'polypeptide(L)' 'GQAGTALGVGDVLVLRIGRPASGHDEADTVRRLLALAPRFGSARSARDCLRVVLAEFGGSGHADGLDVLVARVLP' A
#
# COMPACT_ATOMS: atom_id res chain seq x y z
N GLY A 1 1.22 3.70 -22.70
CA GLY A 1 1.76 5.07 -22.57
C GLY A 1 2.36 5.22 -21.20
N GLN A 2 3.44 5.99 -21.06
CA GLN A 2 4.02 6.31 -19.76
C GLN A 2 3.40 7.60 -19.23
N ALA A 3 2.99 7.62 -17.97
CA ALA A 3 2.50 8.81 -17.28
C ALA A 3 3.34 9.05 -16.03
N GLY A 4 3.71 10.31 -15.78
CA GLY A 4 4.41 10.73 -14.57
C GLY A 4 3.49 11.49 -13.63
N THR A 5 3.76 11.43 -12.33
CA THR A 5 3.10 12.25 -11.30
C THR A 5 4.17 12.70 -10.32
N ALA A 6 4.14 13.98 -9.95
CA ALA A 6 5.02 14.52 -8.91
C ALA A 6 4.52 14.06 -7.54
N LEU A 7 5.45 13.65 -6.67
CA LEU A 7 5.16 13.37 -5.26
C LEU A 7 5.59 14.55 -4.41
N GLY A 8 4.70 15.03 -3.56
CA GLY A 8 4.93 16.09 -2.59
C GLY A 8 5.38 15.55 -1.23
N VAL A 9 5.90 16.44 -0.38
CA VAL A 9 6.25 16.11 1.00
C VAL A 9 5.00 15.64 1.76
N GLY A 10 5.12 14.51 2.44
CA GLY A 10 4.00 13.86 3.15
C GLY A 10 3.29 12.78 2.34
N ASP A 11 3.52 12.71 1.03
CA ASP A 11 2.94 11.65 0.20
C ASP A 11 3.49 10.28 0.58
N VAL A 12 2.62 9.28 0.46
CA VAL A 12 2.95 7.88 0.68
C VAL A 12 2.70 7.12 -0.62
N LEU A 13 3.77 6.56 -1.18
CA LEU A 13 3.71 5.66 -2.31
C LEU A 13 3.64 4.23 -1.80
N VAL A 14 2.63 3.48 -2.23
CA VAL A 14 2.51 2.04 -1.99
C VAL A 14 2.57 1.33 -3.33
N LEU A 15 3.58 0.49 -3.51
CA LEU A 15 3.79 -0.30 -4.73
C LEU A 15 3.56 -1.77 -4.39
N ARG A 16 2.65 -2.43 -5.11
CA ARG A 16 2.57 -3.90 -5.10
C ARG A 16 3.73 -4.45 -5.90
N ILE A 17 4.52 -5.31 -5.28
CA ILE A 17 5.61 -6.06 -5.90
C ILE A 17 5.10 -7.50 -6.03
N GLY A 18 5.55 -8.23 -7.05
CA GLY A 18 5.11 -9.61 -7.25
C GLY A 18 3.82 -9.74 -8.05
N ARG A 19 3.48 -10.99 -8.40
CA ARG A 19 2.31 -11.27 -9.23
C ARG A 19 1.03 -11.18 -8.40
N PRO A 20 -0.06 -10.60 -8.95
CA PRO A 20 -1.36 -10.76 -8.35
C PRO A 20 -1.70 -12.26 -8.29
N ALA A 21 -2.16 -12.70 -7.13
CA ALA A 21 -2.64 -14.05 -6.92
C ALA A 21 -3.83 -14.33 -7.85
N SER A 22 -3.88 -15.55 -8.39
CA SER A 22 -5.00 -15.98 -9.23
C SER A 22 -6.32 -15.88 -8.45
N GLY A 23 -7.29 -15.14 -8.98
CA GLY A 23 -8.60 -14.92 -8.34
C GLY A 23 -8.66 -13.72 -7.39
N HIS A 24 -7.59 -12.94 -7.27
CA HIS A 24 -7.60 -11.70 -6.50
C HIS A 24 -8.03 -10.53 -7.37
N ASP A 25 -9.06 -9.80 -6.94
CA ASP A 25 -9.51 -8.59 -7.62
C ASP A 25 -8.55 -7.42 -7.30
N GLU A 26 -7.77 -7.03 -8.31
CA GLU A 26 -6.84 -5.91 -8.21
C GLU A 26 -7.56 -4.59 -7.90
N ALA A 27 -8.77 -4.38 -8.44
CA ALA A 27 -9.54 -3.17 -8.18
C ALA A 27 -10.02 -3.11 -6.72
N ASP A 28 -10.43 -4.24 -6.15
CA ASP A 28 -10.78 -4.34 -4.74
C ASP A 28 -9.56 -4.10 -3.84
N THR A 29 -8.40 -4.66 -4.21
CA THR A 29 -7.13 -4.41 -3.50
C THR A 29 -6.79 -2.93 -3.45
N VAL A 30 -6.85 -2.25 -4.61
CA VAL A 30 -6.56 -0.82 -4.73
C VAL A 30 -7.56 -0.01 -3.90
N ARG A 31 -8.86 -0.35 -3.95
CA ARG A 31 -9.88 0.30 -3.14
C ARG A 31 -9.60 0.18 -1.64
N ARG A 32 -9.22 -1.00 -1.15
CA ARG A 32 -8.85 -1.21 0.26
C ARG A 32 -7.60 -0.43 0.64
N LEU A 33 -6.57 -0.40 -0.22
CA LEU A 33 -5.37 0.41 0.02
C LEU A 33 -5.69 1.91 0.10
N LEU A 34 -6.55 2.43 -0.78
CA LEU A 34 -7.01 3.82 -0.73
C LEU A 34 -7.80 4.14 0.53
N ALA A 35 -8.60 3.21 1.03
CA ALA A 35 -9.33 3.37 2.29
C ALA A 35 -8.41 3.50 3.52
N LEU A 36 -7.15 3.06 3.43
CA LEU A 36 -6.14 3.23 4.49
C LEU A 36 -5.46 4.61 4.48
N ALA A 37 -5.73 5.47 3.49
CA ALA A 37 -5.09 6.79 3.37
C ALA A 37 -5.14 7.65 4.66
N PRO A 38 -6.26 7.74 5.41
CA PRO A 38 -6.30 8.48 6.68
C PRO A 38 -5.34 7.91 7.74
N ARG A 39 -5.18 6.57 7.78
CA ARG A 39 -4.27 5.89 8.70
C ARG A 39 -2.82 6.15 8.31
N PHE A 40 -2.52 6.18 7.00
CA PHE A 40 -1.20 6.58 6.53
C PHE A 40 -0.89 8.04 6.88
N GLY A 41 -1.86 8.95 6.83
CA GLY A 41 -1.68 10.33 7.27
C GLY A 41 -1.20 10.45 8.73
N SER A 42 -1.72 9.60 9.62
CA SER A 42 -1.34 9.54 11.03
C SER A 42 -0.01 8.82 11.31
N ALA A 43 0.50 8.05 10.35
CA ALA A 43 1.72 7.27 10.49
C ALA A 43 2.95 8.18 10.42
N ARG A 44 3.92 7.97 11.31
CA ARG A 44 5.14 8.80 11.41
C ARG A 44 6.27 8.32 10.50
N SER A 45 6.15 7.12 9.94
CA SER A 45 7.17 6.51 9.10
C SER A 45 6.58 5.58 8.05
N ALA A 46 7.35 5.29 6.99
CA ALA A 46 6.98 4.27 6.01
C ALA A 46 6.77 2.88 6.66
N ARG A 47 7.53 2.57 7.71
CA ARG A 47 7.34 1.33 8.48
C ARG A 47 6.01 1.30 9.23
N ASP A 48 5.57 2.42 9.78
CA ASP A 48 4.26 2.51 10.43
C ASP A 48 3.13 2.32 9.40
N CYS A 49 3.27 2.90 8.21
CA CYS A 49 2.35 2.65 7.09
C CYS A 49 2.34 1.16 6.70
N LEU A 50 3.50 0.51 6.60
CA LEU A 50 3.59 -0.92 6.31
C LEU A 50 2.85 -1.77 7.34
N ARG A 51 2.94 -1.44 8.64
CA ARG A 51 2.18 -2.16 9.68
C ARG A 51 0.67 -2.03 9.48
N VAL A 52 0.19 -0.87 9.03
CA VAL A 52 -1.23 -0.66 8.71
C VAL A 52 -1.65 -1.55 7.53
N VAL A 53 -0.83 -1.66 6.49
CA VAL A 53 -1.09 -2.56 5.35
C VAL A 53 -1.09 -4.02 5.82
N LEU A 54 -0.09 -4.45 6.58
CA LEU A 54 -0.01 -5.82 7.08
C LEU A 54 -1.18 -6.18 8.02
N ALA A 55 -1.68 -5.23 8.82
CA ALA A 55 -2.85 -5.46 9.65
C ALA A 55 -4.13 -5.69 8.83
N GLU A 56 -4.27 -5.02 7.69
CA GLU A 56 -5.42 -5.17 6.80
C GLU A 56 -5.34 -6.45 5.96
N PHE A 57 -4.16 -6.74 5.40
CA PHE A 57 -3.98 -7.82 4.41
C PHE A 57 -3.40 -9.12 4.98
N GLY A 58 -2.78 -9.09 6.16
CA GLY A 58 -2.11 -10.26 6.77
C GLY A 58 -3.03 -11.16 7.60
N GLY A 59 -4.26 -10.73 7.90
CA GLY A 59 -5.18 -11.45 8.80
C GLY A 59 -6.06 -12.52 8.14
N SER A 60 -6.08 -12.62 6.81
CA SER A 60 -7.10 -13.38 6.06
C SER A 60 -6.72 -14.84 5.74
N GLY A 61 -5.71 -15.40 6.39
CA GLY A 61 -5.32 -16.82 6.25
C GLY A 61 -4.90 -17.25 4.83
N HIS A 62 -4.83 -16.32 3.89
CA HIS A 62 -4.32 -16.56 2.55
C HIS A 62 -2.80 -16.49 2.60
N ALA A 63 -2.16 -17.56 2.12
CA ALA A 63 -0.71 -17.66 2.00
C ALA A 63 -0.09 -16.63 1.05
N ASP A 64 -0.91 -15.83 0.36
CA ASP A 64 -0.45 -14.70 -0.45
C ASP A 64 -0.44 -13.43 0.39
N GLY A 65 0.68 -13.21 1.07
CA GLY A 65 1.04 -11.89 1.58
C GLY A 65 1.03 -10.87 0.45
N LEU A 66 0.54 -9.66 0.72
CA LEU A 66 0.70 -8.55 -0.20
C LEU A 66 2.18 -8.14 -0.17
N ASP A 67 2.96 -8.63 -1.13
CA ASP A 67 4.31 -8.14 -1.36
C ASP A 67 4.23 -6.65 -1.72
N VAL A 68 4.67 -5.79 -0.81
CA VAL A 68 4.60 -4.33 -0.99
C VAL A 68 5.88 -3.63 -0.62
N LEU A 69 6.14 -2.55 -1.35
CA LEU A 69 7.07 -1.51 -0.95
C LEU A 69 6.29 -0.25 -0.60
N VAL A 70 6.60 0.31 0.56
CA VAL A 70 6.04 1.57 1.03
C VAL A 70 7.16 2.59 1.13
N ALA A 71 6.98 3.72 0.45
CA ALA A 71 7.86 4.87 0.54
C ALA A 71 7.07 6.08 1.02
N ARG A 72 7.69 6.89 1.89
CA ARG A 72 7.14 8.18 2.29
C ARG A 72 8.10 9.26 1.86
N VAL A 73 7.55 10.32 1.26
CA VAL A 73 8.32 11.51 0.92
C VAL A 73 8.46 12.36 2.18
N LEU A 74 9.69 12.44 2.67
CA LEU A 74 10.07 13.30 3.78
C LEU A 74 10.61 14.63 3.22
N PRO A 75 10.56 15.71 4.02
CA PRO A 75 11.23 16.96 3.67
C PRO A 75 12.75 16.78 3.51
#